data_AF-A0A7S2XLW5-F1
#
_entry.id   AF-A0A7S2XLW5-F1
#
_cell.length_a   1.000
_cell.length_b   1.000
_cell.length_c   1.000
_cell.angle_alpha   90.00
_cell.angle_beta   90.00
_cell.angle_gamma   90.00
#
_symmetry.space_group_name_H-M   'P 1'
#
loop_
_entity.id
_entity.type
_entity.pdbx_description
1 polymer ?
#
loop_
_entity_poly.entity_id
_entity_poly.type
_entity_poly.pdbx_seq_one_letter_code
_entity_poly.pdbx_strand_id
1 'polypeptide(L)'
;LKIATLLPCHVLLTDLDEALPLLYQNIQLNAPNFICGPAAVQAQALRWGAATAQDCDSALAVLSQLSNSTFARPILVLASDCVYFEQLHLPLEETFLSILSTAPAGSMCLVAGARRWKRDNAFYAKLGKATRNHSPTHHLVCTCLQETVSRYHDKDDNG
;
A
#
# COMPACT_ATOMS: atom_id res chain seq x y z
N LEU A 1 -6.41 -10.02 -0.79
CA LEU A 1 -6.79 -11.42 -1.07
C LEU A 1 -7.60 -11.61 -2.34
N LYS A 2 -8.75 -10.92 -2.52
CA LYS A 2 -9.59 -11.10 -3.71
C LYS A 2 -8.83 -10.97 -5.04
N ILE A 3 -7.86 -10.06 -5.12
CA ILE A 3 -7.02 -9.88 -6.32
C ILE A 3 -6.31 -11.17 -6.77
N ALA A 4 -5.79 -11.98 -5.84
CA ALA A 4 -5.12 -13.24 -6.13
C ALA A 4 -6.09 -14.35 -6.61
N THR A 5 -7.39 -14.17 -6.39
CA THR A 5 -8.45 -15.08 -6.89
C THR A 5 -8.97 -14.67 -8.28
N LEU A 6 -8.60 -13.47 -8.76
CA LEU A 6 -9.11 -12.89 -10.01
C LEU A 6 -8.01 -12.66 -11.04
N LEU A 7 -6.77 -12.45 -10.60
CA LEU A 7 -5.62 -12.17 -11.46
C LEU A 7 -4.47 -13.15 -11.18
N PRO A 8 -3.70 -13.56 -12.20
CA PRO A 8 -2.50 -14.38 -12.04
C PRO A 8 -1.37 -13.52 -11.44
N CYS A 9 -1.43 -13.29 -10.14
CA CYS A 9 -0.48 -12.45 -9.41
C CYS A 9 0.00 -13.14 -8.12
N HIS A 10 1.19 -12.75 -7.67
CA HIS A 10 1.72 -13.07 -6.35
C HIS A 10 1.51 -11.86 -5.45
N VAL A 11 1.09 -12.10 -4.22
CA VAL A 11 0.69 -11.02 -3.31
C VAL A 11 1.43 -11.19 -1.99
N LEU A 12 2.09 -10.12 -1.56
CA LEU A 12 2.56 -9.99 -0.20
C LEU A 12 1.61 -9.06 0.56
N LEU A 13 0.98 -9.59 1.60
CA LEU A 13 0.18 -8.80 2.54
C LEU A 13 1.09 -8.31 3.66
N THR A 14 0.97 -7.04 4.02
CA THR A 14 1.80 -6.45 5.07
C THR A 14 0.96 -5.65 6.05
N ASP A 15 1.23 -5.80 7.33
CA ASP A 15 0.58 -5.05 8.41
C ASP A 15 1.48 -5.10 9.66
N LEU A 16 1.00 -4.62 10.80
CA LEU A 16 1.66 -4.79 12.10
C LEU A 16 1.64 -6.27 12.53
N ASP A 17 2.55 -6.63 13.44
CA ASP A 17 2.70 -8.00 13.96
C ASP A 17 1.38 -8.56 14.52
N GLU A 18 0.60 -7.71 15.18
CA GLU A 18 -0.67 -8.04 15.81
C GLU A 18 -1.74 -8.47 14.81
N ALA A 19 -1.65 -8.04 13.55
CA ALA A 19 -2.60 -8.38 12.49
C ALA A 19 -2.24 -9.68 11.75
N LEU A 20 -1.00 -10.17 11.87
CA LEU A 20 -0.52 -11.34 11.13
C LEU A 20 -1.35 -12.62 11.36
N PRO A 21 -1.77 -12.98 12.59
CA PRO A 21 -2.58 -14.19 12.80
C PRO A 21 -3.86 -14.19 11.95
N LEU A 22 -4.53 -13.04 11.86
CA LEU A 22 -5.75 -12.89 11.06
C LEU A 22 -5.44 -12.93 9.56
N LEU A 23 -4.34 -12.31 9.12
CA LEU A 23 -3.91 -12.39 7.72
C LEU A 23 -3.61 -13.83 7.29
N TYR A 24 -2.87 -14.60 8.10
CA TYR A 24 -2.57 -16.00 7.81
C TYR A 24 -3.83 -16.85 7.74
N GLN A 25 -4.77 -16.68 8.68
CA GLN A 25 -6.05 -17.38 8.64
C GLN A 25 -6.82 -17.06 7.35
N ASN A 26 -6.89 -15.79 6.96
CA ASN A 26 -7.56 -15.38 5.73
C ASN A 26 -6.87 -15.92 4.47
N ILE A 27 -5.53 -16.01 4.47
CA ILE A 27 -4.77 -16.66 3.38
C ILE A 27 -5.17 -18.13 3.28
N GLN A 28 -5.11 -18.88 4.39
CA GLN A 28 -5.42 -20.32 4.40
C GLN A 28 -6.84 -20.62 3.90
N LEU A 29 -7.82 -19.85 4.34
CA LEU A 29 -9.22 -20.01 3.92
C LEU A 29 -9.43 -19.76 2.42
N ASN A 30 -8.59 -18.92 1.80
CA ASN A 30 -8.70 -18.56 0.39
C ASN A 30 -7.69 -19.28 -0.52
N ALA A 31 -6.70 -19.99 0.05
CA ALA A 31 -5.59 -20.60 -0.69
C ALA A 31 -6.00 -21.53 -1.84
N PRO A 32 -7.05 -22.38 -1.70
CA PRO A 32 -7.51 -23.20 -2.82
C PRO A 32 -8.03 -22.41 -4.03
N ASN A 33 -8.37 -21.13 -3.84
CA ASN A 33 -8.97 -20.28 -4.87
C ASN A 33 -7.96 -19.35 -5.56
N PHE A 34 -6.68 -19.40 -5.20
CA PHE A 34 -5.66 -18.55 -5.80
C PHE A 34 -5.25 -19.04 -7.20
N ILE A 35 -5.18 -18.14 -8.17
CA ILE A 35 -4.89 -18.49 -9.57
C ILE A 35 -3.47 -19.05 -9.73
N CYS A 36 -2.49 -18.49 -9.01
CA CYS A 36 -1.10 -18.96 -9.04
C CYS A 36 -0.82 -20.10 -8.03
N GLY A 37 -1.87 -20.72 -7.49
CA GLY A 37 -1.78 -21.83 -6.54
C GLY A 37 -1.72 -21.40 -5.06
N PRO A 38 -1.73 -22.37 -4.13
CA PRO A 38 -1.91 -22.11 -2.69
C PRO A 38 -0.83 -21.22 -2.04
N ALA A 39 0.37 -21.19 -2.63
CA ALA A 39 1.49 -20.38 -2.15
C ALA A 39 1.55 -18.97 -2.78
N ALA A 40 0.56 -18.59 -3.60
CA ALA A 40 0.56 -17.31 -4.31
C ALA A 40 0.51 -16.08 -3.39
N VAL A 41 0.07 -16.26 -2.14
CA VAL A 41 -0.05 -15.17 -1.17
C VAL A 41 0.70 -15.52 0.11
N GLN A 42 1.50 -14.56 0.59
CA GLN A 42 2.11 -14.61 1.92
C GLN A 42 1.77 -13.34 2.70
N ALA A 43 2.04 -13.37 4.01
CA ALA A 43 1.97 -12.21 4.87
C ALA A 43 3.29 -12.02 5.61
N GLN A 44 3.63 -10.77 5.90
CA GLN A 44 4.76 -10.42 6.77
C GLN A 44 4.47 -9.12 7.53
N ALA A 45 5.20 -8.89 8.61
CA ALA A 45 5.16 -7.59 9.29
C ALA A 45 5.81 -6.51 8.41
N LEU A 46 5.23 -5.32 8.39
CA LEU A 46 5.88 -4.11 7.87
C LEU A 46 5.36 -2.89 8.64
N ARG A 47 6.24 -2.31 9.46
CA ARG A 47 5.98 -1.01 10.08
C ARG A 47 6.28 0.09 9.07
N TRP A 48 5.58 1.21 9.17
CA TRP A 48 5.80 2.35 8.28
C TRP A 48 6.87 3.30 8.83
N GLY A 49 7.57 3.99 7.93
CA GLY A 49 8.57 5.02 8.23
C GLY A 49 9.99 4.70 7.77
N ALA A 50 10.87 5.71 7.79
CA ALA A 50 12.23 5.61 7.27
C ALA A 50 13.13 4.57 7.96
N ALA A 51 12.84 4.23 9.22
CA ALA A 51 13.58 3.20 9.95
C ALA A 51 13.35 1.77 9.41
N THR A 52 12.41 1.59 8.48
CA THR A 52 12.01 0.27 7.97
C THR A 52 12.50 -0.01 6.55
N ALA A 53 13.53 0.69 6.07
CA ALA A 53 14.13 0.43 4.76
C ALA A 53 14.56 -1.04 4.59
N GLN A 54 15.17 -1.62 5.64
CA GLN A 54 15.53 -3.04 5.66
C GLN A 54 14.30 -3.97 5.59
N ASP A 55 13.19 -3.59 6.23
CA ASP A 55 11.93 -4.34 6.17
C ASP A 55 11.28 -4.24 4.79
N CYS A 56 11.40 -3.07 4.12
CA CYS A 56 10.96 -2.87 2.74
C CYS A 56 11.78 -3.74 1.78
N ASP A 57 13.10 -3.78 1.92
CA ASP A 57 13.96 -4.64 1.11
C ASP A 57 13.66 -6.12 1.34
N SER A 58 13.40 -6.51 2.59
CA SER A 58 12.92 -7.85 2.96
C SER A 58 11.58 -8.18 2.27
N ALA A 59 10.63 -7.24 2.25
CA ALA A 59 9.35 -7.38 1.56
C ALA A 59 9.53 -7.65 0.06
N LEU A 60 10.42 -6.89 -0.59
CA LEU A 60 10.72 -7.05 -2.01
C LEU A 60 11.40 -8.38 -2.30
N ALA A 61 12.29 -8.84 -1.41
CA ALA A 61 12.93 -10.15 -1.52
C ALA A 61 11.90 -11.28 -1.43
N VAL A 62 10.98 -11.22 -0.46
CA VAL A 62 9.89 -12.19 -0.31
C VAL A 62 9.01 -12.22 -1.56
N LEU A 63 8.62 -11.05 -2.09
CA LEU A 63 7.80 -10.97 -3.29
C LEU A 63 8.52 -11.55 -4.52
N SER A 64 9.83 -11.33 -4.63
CA SER A 64 10.65 -11.91 -5.69
C SER A 64 10.69 -13.44 -5.61
N GLN A 65 10.89 -13.98 -4.40
CA GLN A 65 10.87 -15.43 -4.14
C GLN A 65 9.52 -16.05 -4.47
N LEU A 66 8.41 -15.41 -4.07
CA LEU A 66 7.06 -15.87 -4.37
C LEU A 66 6.82 -16.10 -5.86
N SER A 67 7.34 -15.18 -6.69
CA SER A 67 7.11 -15.23 -8.14
C SER A 67 7.91 -16.31 -8.86
N ASN A 68 8.89 -16.95 -8.19
CA ASN A 68 9.87 -17.87 -8.80
C ASN A 68 10.51 -17.31 -10.08
N SER A 69 10.60 -15.98 -10.20
CA SER A 69 11.03 -15.28 -11.41
C SER A 69 12.46 -14.80 -11.23
N THR A 70 13.32 -15.10 -12.20
CA THR A 70 14.67 -14.53 -12.30
C THR A 70 14.66 -13.12 -12.89
N PHE A 71 13.55 -12.69 -13.47
CA PHE A 71 13.37 -11.37 -14.04
C PHE A 71 12.74 -10.41 -13.05
N ALA A 72 13.32 -9.21 -12.94
CA ALA A 72 12.76 -8.09 -12.20
C ALA A 72 11.40 -7.69 -12.82
N ARG A 73 10.31 -7.87 -12.07
CA ARG A 73 8.95 -7.52 -12.51
C ARG A 73 8.49 -6.24 -11.80
N PRO A 74 7.81 -5.33 -12.51
CA PRO A 74 7.16 -4.19 -11.87
C PRO A 74 6.22 -4.66 -10.77
N ILE A 75 6.23 -3.97 -9.64
CA ILE A 75 5.35 -4.23 -8.51
C ILE A 75 4.22 -3.20 -8.48
N LEU A 76 3.07 -3.64 -7.96
CA LEU A 76 1.94 -2.77 -7.67
C LEU A 76 1.73 -2.75 -6.16
N VAL A 77 2.04 -1.62 -5.53
CA VAL A 77 1.72 -1.38 -4.12
C VAL A 77 0.26 -0.96 -4.02
N LEU A 78 -0.52 -1.62 -3.18
CA LEU A 78 -1.91 -1.28 -2.91
C LEU A 78 -2.07 -0.85 -1.46
N ALA A 79 -2.60 0.34 -1.24
CA ALA A 79 -2.93 0.86 0.08
C ALA A 79 -4.40 1.29 0.10
N SER A 80 -5.21 0.67 0.98
CA SER A 80 -6.63 0.98 1.10
C SER A 80 -6.94 1.52 2.48
N ASP A 81 -7.54 2.71 2.54
CA ASP A 81 -7.94 3.40 3.78
C ASP A 81 -6.79 3.60 4.81
N CYS A 82 -5.54 3.71 4.33
CA CYS A 82 -4.35 3.91 5.16
C CYS A 82 -4.15 5.37 5.62
N VAL A 83 -4.92 6.32 5.08
CA VAL A 83 -4.80 7.77 5.38
C VAL A 83 -5.91 8.18 6.34
N TYR A 84 -5.64 8.09 7.64
CA TYR A 84 -6.64 8.36 8.68
C TYR A 84 -6.05 8.99 9.95
N PHE A 85 -4.84 8.58 10.36
CA PHE A 85 -4.10 9.21 11.44
C PHE A 85 -2.99 10.10 10.90
N GLU A 86 -3.05 11.39 11.23
CA GLU A 86 -2.13 12.40 10.71
C GLU A 86 -0.67 12.12 11.07
N GLN A 87 -0.40 11.59 12.26
CA GLN A 87 0.95 11.20 12.66
C GLN A 87 1.56 10.08 11.79
N LEU A 88 0.73 9.32 11.07
CA LEU A 88 1.17 8.24 10.18
C LEU A 88 1.37 8.71 8.73
N HIS A 89 1.01 9.95 8.39
CA HIS A 89 1.14 10.49 7.04
C HIS A 89 2.58 10.46 6.54
N LEU A 90 3.54 10.95 7.34
CA LEU A 90 4.96 10.93 6.97
C LEU A 90 5.51 9.50 6.94
N PRO A 91 5.32 8.65 7.97
CA PRO A 91 5.78 7.27 7.92
C PRO A 91 5.30 6.51 6.68
N LEU A 92 4.03 6.67 6.30
CA LEU A 92 3.46 6.02 5.11
C LEU A 92 4.12 6.52 3.81
N GLU A 93 4.33 7.83 3.69
CA GLU A 93 5.03 8.44 2.55
C GLU A 93 6.48 7.93 2.43
N GLU A 94 7.20 7.85 3.54
CA GLU A 94 8.57 7.31 3.59
C GLU A 94 8.62 5.85 3.17
N THR A 95 7.65 5.04 3.59
CA THR A 95 7.55 3.64 3.18
C THR A 95 7.29 3.50 1.68
N PHE A 96 6.38 4.30 1.10
CA PHE A 96 6.18 4.29 -0.35
C PHE A 96 7.43 4.70 -1.11
N LEU A 97 8.14 5.73 -0.64
CA LEU A 97 9.40 6.15 -1.24
C LEU A 97 10.45 5.04 -1.15
N SER A 98 10.60 4.40 0.02
CA SER A 98 11.57 3.32 0.22
C SER A 98 11.31 2.14 -0.71
N ILE A 99 10.05 1.68 -0.80
CA ILE A 99 9.67 0.56 -1.67
C ILE A 99 9.90 0.93 -3.14
N LEU A 100 9.44 2.10 -3.58
CA LEU A 100 9.48 2.46 -5.00
C LEU A 100 10.88 2.88 -5.48
N SER A 101 11.77 3.28 -4.58
CA SER A 101 13.16 3.63 -4.93
C SER A 101 14.02 2.41 -5.25
N THR A 102 13.68 1.24 -4.72
CA THR A 102 14.41 -0.02 -4.98
C THR A 102 13.62 -0.98 -5.88
N ALA A 103 12.36 -0.66 -6.19
CA ALA A 103 11.53 -1.47 -7.06
C ALA A 103 11.92 -1.39 -8.55
N PRO A 104 11.63 -2.43 -9.35
CA PRO A 104 11.88 -2.41 -10.79
C PRO A 104 11.14 -1.28 -11.52
N ALA A 105 11.69 -0.84 -12.66
CA ALA A 105 11.06 0.20 -13.48
C ALA A 105 9.62 -0.15 -13.87
N GLY A 106 8.73 0.84 -13.84
CA GLY A 106 7.29 0.66 -14.09
C GLY A 106 6.47 0.28 -12.86
N SER A 107 7.11 0.10 -11.69
CA SER A 107 6.42 -0.10 -10.42
C SER A 107 5.63 1.14 -10.01
N MET A 108 4.50 0.95 -9.33
CA MET A 108 3.62 2.05 -8.91
C MET A 108 2.88 1.75 -7.61
N CYS A 109 2.33 2.80 -6.99
CA CYS A 109 1.45 2.69 -5.83
C CYS A 109 0.05 3.20 -6.18
N LEU A 110 -0.98 2.43 -5.83
CA LEU A 110 -2.38 2.85 -5.87
C LEU A 110 -2.89 2.98 -4.43
N VAL A 111 -3.27 4.21 -4.08
CA VAL A 111 -3.88 4.54 -2.79
C VAL A 111 -5.36 4.79 -3.02
N ALA A 112 -6.21 4.01 -2.38
CA ALA A 112 -7.65 4.20 -2.36
C ALA A 112 -8.12 4.47 -0.93
N GLY A 113 -9.11 5.33 -0.73
CA GLY A 113 -9.65 5.58 0.59
C GLY A 113 -10.62 6.76 0.61
N ALA A 114 -11.36 6.87 1.70
CA ALA A 114 -12.28 7.99 1.91
C ALA A 114 -11.55 9.17 2.59
N ARG A 115 -11.68 10.37 1.99
CA ARG A 115 -11.33 11.64 2.63
C ARG A 115 -12.46 12.00 3.59
N ARG A 116 -12.28 11.70 4.86
CA ARG A 116 -13.29 11.86 5.91
C ARG A 116 -13.14 13.21 6.62
N TRP A 117 -11.92 13.76 6.69
CA TRP A 117 -11.61 14.96 7.46
C TRP A 117 -10.77 15.96 6.64
N LYS A 118 -10.84 17.25 6.98
CA LYS A 118 -9.99 18.29 6.34
C LYS A 118 -8.49 17.97 6.42
N ARG A 119 -8.03 17.28 7.47
CA ARG A 119 -6.63 16.88 7.65
C ARG A 119 -6.16 15.85 6.63
N ASP A 120 -7.06 15.03 6.10
CA ASP A 120 -6.73 14.01 5.09
C ASP A 120 -6.28 14.69 3.80
N ASN A 121 -6.85 15.86 3.48
CA ASN A 121 -6.45 16.66 2.33
C ASN A 121 -4.98 17.11 2.43
N ALA A 122 -4.45 17.32 3.64
CA ALA A 122 -3.06 17.72 3.83
C ALA A 122 -2.08 16.61 3.41
N PHE A 123 -2.44 15.34 3.58
CA PHE A 123 -1.65 14.22 3.08
C PHE A 123 -1.59 14.25 1.55
N TYR A 124 -2.74 14.21 0.87
CA TYR A 124 -2.80 14.18 -0.59
C TYR A 124 -2.24 15.44 -1.24
N ALA A 125 -2.35 16.60 -0.59
CA ALA A 125 -1.79 17.86 -1.09
C ALA A 125 -0.26 17.92 -0.96
N LYS A 126 0.34 17.12 -0.06
CA LYS A 126 1.79 17.09 0.19
C LYS A 126 2.47 15.89 -0.50
N LEU A 127 1.74 14.80 -0.71
CA LEU A 127 2.26 13.57 -1.30
C LEU A 127 2.90 13.86 -2.67
N GLY A 128 4.17 13.52 -2.82
CA GLY A 128 4.94 13.73 -4.05
C GLY A 128 5.43 15.16 -4.28
N LYS A 129 5.12 16.12 -3.39
CA LYS A 129 5.76 17.43 -3.42
C LYS A 129 7.10 17.33 -2.71
N ALA A 130 8.19 17.62 -3.42
CA ALA A 130 9.57 17.69 -2.93
C ALA A 130 9.77 18.77 -1.86
N THR A 131 9.16 18.59 -0.68
CA THR A 131 9.13 19.56 0.41
C THR A 131 9.92 19.12 1.64
N ARG A 132 10.58 17.96 1.57
CA ARG A 132 11.36 17.39 2.69
C ARG A 132 12.78 17.10 2.22
N ASN A 133 13.75 17.55 3.00
CA ASN A 133 15.19 17.63 2.72
C ASN A 133 15.93 16.28 2.57
N HIS A 134 15.24 15.21 2.14
CA HIS A 134 15.88 13.96 1.80
C HIS A 134 16.26 13.99 0.32
N SER A 135 17.58 13.97 0.09
CA SER A 135 18.24 13.93 -1.22
C SER A 135 17.49 13.02 -2.21
N PRO A 136 16.84 13.54 -3.27
CA PRO A 136 16.02 12.70 -4.12
C PRO A 136 16.85 12.24 -5.31
N THR A 137 17.37 11.02 -5.24
CA THR A 137 17.61 10.25 -6.47
C THR A 137 16.28 9.76 -7.07
N HIS A 138 15.18 9.84 -6.30
CA HIS A 138 13.86 9.34 -6.67
C HIS A 138 12.76 10.36 -6.32
N HIS A 139 11.79 10.53 -7.21
CA HIS A 139 10.65 11.43 -7.03
C HIS A 139 9.34 10.63 -7.08
N LEU A 140 8.45 10.87 -6.11
CA LEU A 140 7.09 10.37 -6.18
C LEU A 140 6.21 11.35 -6.97
N VAL A 141 5.55 10.85 -8.00
CA VAL A 141 4.50 11.58 -8.71
C VAL A 141 3.15 11.04 -8.25
N CYS A 142 2.30 11.91 -7.71
CA CYS A 142 0.96 11.54 -7.26
C CYS A 142 -0.10 12.16 -8.17
N THR A 143 -0.98 11.31 -8.71
CA THR A 143 -2.11 11.73 -9.56
C THR A 143 -3.41 11.17 -8.99
N CYS A 144 -4.42 12.02 -8.84
CA CYS A 144 -5.76 11.56 -8.48
C CYS A 144 -6.43 10.94 -9.72
N LEU A 145 -6.73 9.63 -9.65
CA LEU A 145 -7.37 8.90 -10.75
C LEU A 145 -8.89 9.08 -10.75
N GLN A 146 -9.51 9.10 -9.57
CA GLN A 146 -10.95 9.25 -9.40
C GLN A 146 -11.24 9.87 -8.03
N GLU A 147 -12.18 10.80 -7.97
CA GLU A 147 -12.72 11.36 -6.74
C GLU A 147 -14.25 11.44 -6.83
N THR A 148 -14.93 11.08 -5.75
CA THR A 148 -16.37 11.29 -5.61
C THR A 148 -16.62 12.05 -4.33
N VAL A 149 -17.18 13.25 -4.45
CA VAL A 149 -17.45 14.13 -3.31
C VAL A 149 -18.91 13.97 -2.92
N SER A 150 -19.16 13.33 -1.77
CA SER A 150 -20.50 13.34 -1.15
C SER A 150 -20.57 14.52 -0.19
N ARG A 151 -21.47 15.48 -0.47
CA ARG A 151 -21.86 16.50 0.50
C ARG A 151 -23.07 15.94 1.23
N TYR A 152 -22.94 15.66 2.53
CA TYR A 152 -24.14 15.55 3.36
C TYR A 152 -24.80 16.92 3.33
N HIS A 153 -25.95 17.01 2.66
CA HIS A 153 -26.89 18.08 2.95
C HIS A 153 -27.46 17.75 4.31
N ASP A 154 -27.06 18.51 5.33
CA ASP A 154 -27.87 18.64 6.54
C ASP A 154 -29.24 19.11 6.06
N LYS A 155 -30.19 18.17 5.99
CA LYS A 155 -31.58 18.56 6.02
C LYS A 155 -31.81 18.99 7.46
N ASP A 156 -31.73 20.30 7.67
CA ASP A 156 -32.35 20.95 8.81
C ASP A 156 -33.84 20.56 8.77
N ASP A 157 -34.20 19.54 9.54
CA ASP A 157 -35.59 19.30 9.93
C ASP A 157 -36.00 20.48 10.81
N ASN A 158 -36.60 21.48 10.16
CA ASN A 158 -37.34 22.56 10.81
C ASN A 158 -38.41 21.94 11.71
N GLY A 159 -38.19 22.02 13.02
CA GLY A 159 -39.24 21.89 14.03
C GLY A 159 -40.18 23.10 14.05
#